data_AF-A0AAD5ZJB1-F1
#
_entry.id   AF-A0AAD5ZJB1-F1
#
_cell.length_a   1.000
_cell.length_b   1.000
_cell.length_c   1.000
_cell.angle_alpha   90.00
_cell.angle_beta   90.00
_cell.angle_gamma   90.00
#
_symmetry.space_group_name_H-M   'P 1'
#
loop_
_entity.id
_entity.type
_entity.pdbx_description
1 polymer ?
#
loop_
_entity_poly.entity_id
_entity_poly.type
_entity_poly.pdbx_seq_one_letter_code
_entity_poly.pdbx_strand_id
1 'polypeptide(L)'
;MLRSFAAVRLQLHGHTSPTSCSSPILFFASSSPSLLSTSSNSSPLSRAAMPGSTVRIAVVGDVHDDWELGEDSRALQFLQPDLVLFTGDYGNENVELVRSISNLQMPKAAILGNHDCWHTHQFSDKKPDRVQQQLECLGEEHVGYERLDFPAVKLSVVGGRPFSCGGDRLLRPRLLSKRYGVNNMEESAKKICKAAWGTPAENIVIILAHNGPTGLGSKVNDICGRDWVFGGGDHGDPDLAEAISELQSNTQIPIPLVVFGHMHKSLAYSSTNFRKMIAVGNKETVYLNGAIVPRVKHILVDNASSSSVDPTNVPENSESVTASLRAFTVVDMHEGKVKKISETWVLVADKISVHEEITLFQS
;
A
#
# COMPACT_ATOMS: atom_id res chain seq x y z
N MET A 1 -24.25 54.09 36.36
CA MET A 1 -23.37 54.38 35.20
C MET A 1 -23.87 53.53 34.04
N LEU A 2 -24.88 53.98 33.27
CA LEU A 2 -24.78 54.84 32.07
C LEU A 2 -23.64 54.38 31.12
N ARG A 3 -23.99 53.73 30.00
CA ARG A 3 -24.17 54.28 28.62
C ARG A 3 -22.84 54.18 27.83
N SER A 4 -22.76 53.92 26.51
CA SER A 4 -23.75 54.01 25.45
C SER A 4 -23.33 53.19 24.21
N PHE A 5 -24.35 52.69 23.53
CA PHE A 5 -24.47 52.46 22.08
C PHE A 5 -23.90 53.59 21.19
N ALA A 6 -23.43 53.22 19.99
CA ALA A 6 -23.72 53.93 18.75
C ALA A 6 -23.71 52.99 17.53
N ALA A 7 -24.92 52.67 17.06
CA ALA A 7 -25.18 52.34 15.67
C ALA A 7 -25.49 53.64 14.91
N VAL A 8 -25.02 53.80 13.68
CA VAL A 8 -25.62 54.74 12.72
C VAL A 8 -25.87 54.00 11.41
N ARG A 9 -27.07 54.26 10.91
CA ARG A 9 -27.80 53.61 9.83
C ARG A 9 -27.75 54.51 8.59
N LEU A 10 -27.64 53.87 7.42
CA LEU A 10 -28.03 54.25 6.05
C LEU A 10 -28.07 55.74 5.63
N GLN A 11 -27.49 56.00 4.45
CA GLN A 11 -28.22 56.69 3.39
C GLN A 11 -27.89 56.11 2.00
N LEU A 12 -28.94 55.63 1.34
CA LEU A 12 -29.05 55.34 -0.09
C LEU A 12 -29.02 56.64 -0.90
N HIS A 13 -28.37 56.64 -2.07
CA HIS A 13 -28.68 57.28 -3.36
C HIS A 13 -27.63 56.63 -4.31
N GLY A 14 -27.87 56.11 -5.50
CA GLY A 14 -28.87 56.36 -6.54
C GLY A 14 -28.08 56.29 -7.86
N HIS A 15 -28.42 55.34 -8.72
CA HIS A 15 -28.05 55.15 -10.15
C HIS A 15 -26.70 55.67 -10.70
N THR A 16 -25.96 54.78 -11.37
CA THR A 16 -25.88 54.73 -12.86
C THR A 16 -24.93 53.60 -13.30
N SER A 17 -25.43 52.67 -14.10
CA SER A 17 -24.63 51.88 -15.04
C SER A 17 -24.24 52.81 -16.21
N PRO A 18 -23.12 52.59 -16.94
CA PRO A 18 -23.18 51.55 -17.98
C PRO A 18 -21.83 50.86 -18.31
N THR A 19 -21.96 49.94 -19.27
CA THR A 19 -20.94 49.39 -20.18
C THR A 19 -19.93 48.36 -19.66
N SER A 20 -20.33 47.10 -19.84
CA SER A 20 -19.63 46.08 -20.62
C SER A 20 -18.14 46.33 -20.94
N CYS A 21 -17.28 45.51 -20.34
CA CYS A 21 -16.04 45.11 -21.00
C CYS A 21 -15.80 43.62 -20.73
N SER A 22 -15.98 42.83 -21.78
CA SER A 22 -15.85 41.39 -21.81
C SER A 22 -14.36 41.02 -21.74
N SER A 23 -13.95 40.35 -20.67
CA SER A 23 -12.62 39.71 -20.60
C SER A 23 -12.64 38.40 -21.40
N PRO A 24 -11.63 38.12 -22.24
CA PRO A 24 -11.61 36.94 -23.07
C PRO A 24 -11.33 35.68 -22.25
N ILE A 25 -12.21 34.69 -22.37
CA ILE A 25 -11.99 33.31 -21.98
C ILE A 25 -10.96 32.73 -22.97
N LEU A 26 -9.74 32.53 -22.51
CA LEU A 26 -8.72 31.77 -23.23
C LEU A 26 -9.06 30.28 -23.13
N PHE A 27 -9.68 29.75 -24.18
CA PHE A 27 -9.73 28.31 -24.43
C PHE A 27 -8.32 27.84 -24.82
N PHE A 28 -7.66 27.12 -23.92
CA PHE A 28 -6.51 26.31 -24.31
C PHE A 28 -7.04 25.02 -24.94
N ALA A 29 -7.08 24.99 -26.27
CA ALA A 29 -7.18 23.78 -27.05
C ALA A 29 -5.85 23.03 -26.95
N SER A 30 -5.79 21.98 -26.12
CA SER A 30 -4.66 21.06 -26.10
C SER A 30 -4.70 20.23 -27.38
N SER A 31 -3.87 20.62 -28.34
CA SER A 31 -3.59 19.87 -29.55
C SER A 31 -2.64 18.73 -29.18
N SER A 32 -3.10 17.49 -29.22
CA SER A 32 -2.23 16.32 -29.04
C SER A 32 -1.22 16.22 -30.19
N PRO A 33 0.10 16.14 -29.93
CA PRO A 33 1.03 15.73 -30.96
C PRO A 33 0.98 14.19 -31.08
N SER A 34 0.53 13.71 -32.22
CA SER A 34 0.65 12.32 -32.65
C SER A 34 2.13 11.98 -32.83
N LEU A 35 2.71 11.28 -31.85
CA LEU A 35 4.03 10.69 -31.98
C LEU A 35 3.89 9.32 -32.66
N LEU A 36 4.47 9.24 -33.85
CA LEU A 36 4.75 8.00 -34.57
C LEU A 36 5.67 7.13 -33.72
N SER A 37 5.17 5.99 -33.26
CA SER A 37 5.98 4.96 -32.63
C SER A 37 6.75 4.17 -33.69
N THR A 38 8.08 4.24 -33.62
CA THR A 38 8.95 3.29 -34.31
C THR A 38 8.89 1.95 -33.57
N SER A 39 8.36 0.94 -34.24
CA SER A 39 8.25 -0.44 -33.77
C SER A 39 9.62 -1.09 -33.58
N SER A 40 10.05 -1.31 -32.34
CA SER A 40 11.04 -2.33 -32.01
C SER A 40 10.30 -3.62 -31.63
N ASN A 41 10.32 -4.60 -32.54
CA ASN A 41 9.79 -5.94 -32.32
C ASN A 41 10.58 -6.65 -31.21
N SER A 42 9.98 -6.78 -30.04
CA SER A 42 10.27 -7.86 -29.09
C SER A 42 8.96 -8.56 -28.76
N SER A 43 8.68 -9.64 -29.47
CA SER A 43 7.53 -10.51 -29.24
C SER A 43 7.61 -11.18 -27.86
N PRO A 44 6.61 -11.04 -26.97
CA PRO A 44 6.46 -11.98 -25.87
C PRO A 44 5.81 -13.24 -26.43
N LEU A 45 6.42 -14.41 -26.19
CA LEU A 45 5.77 -15.68 -26.44
C LEU A 45 4.44 -15.72 -25.67
N SER A 46 3.33 -15.76 -26.40
CA SER A 46 2.01 -16.02 -25.85
C SER A 46 1.99 -17.44 -25.28
N ARG A 47 2.15 -17.57 -23.97
CA ARG A 47 1.84 -18.81 -23.28
C ARG A 47 0.32 -18.94 -23.26
N ALA A 48 -0.19 -19.87 -24.06
CA ALA A 48 -1.61 -20.21 -24.11
C ALA A 48 -2.15 -20.44 -22.68
N ALA A 49 -3.34 -19.91 -22.39
CA ALA A 49 -4.01 -20.10 -21.12
C ALA A 49 -4.28 -21.60 -20.91
N MET A 50 -3.63 -22.17 -19.90
CA MET A 50 -3.80 -23.57 -19.47
C MET A 50 -4.84 -23.66 -18.33
N PRO A 51 -5.60 -24.75 -18.22
CA PRO A 51 -6.50 -24.99 -17.09
C PRO A 51 -5.68 -25.22 -15.81
N GLY A 52 -6.10 -24.58 -14.69
CA GLY A 52 -5.43 -24.62 -13.38
C GLY A 52 -4.48 -23.44 -13.11
N SER A 53 -4.96 -22.20 -13.16
CA SER A 53 -4.11 -21.02 -12.93
C SER A 53 -3.70 -20.90 -11.46
N THR A 54 -2.45 -21.22 -11.17
CA THR A 54 -1.76 -20.86 -9.92
C THR A 54 -1.28 -19.42 -10.01
N VAL A 55 -1.45 -18.65 -8.93
CA VAL A 55 -0.91 -17.30 -8.80
C VAL A 55 -0.17 -17.21 -7.47
N ARG A 56 1.09 -16.79 -7.50
CA ARG A 56 1.89 -16.51 -6.30
C ARG A 56 2.03 -15.01 -6.11
N ILE A 57 1.67 -14.52 -4.94
CA ILE A 57 1.78 -13.11 -4.58
C ILE A 57 2.75 -12.96 -3.41
N ALA A 58 3.69 -12.04 -3.52
CA ALA A 58 4.52 -11.62 -2.39
C ALA A 58 3.99 -10.29 -1.84
N VAL A 59 3.76 -10.23 -0.53
CA VAL A 59 3.33 -9.02 0.18
C VAL A 59 4.52 -8.47 0.96
N VAL A 60 4.79 -7.19 0.75
CA VAL A 60 5.77 -6.38 1.48
C VAL A 60 4.99 -5.34 2.27
N GLY A 61 4.83 -5.58 3.57
CA GLY A 61 4.12 -4.66 4.45
C GLY A 61 5.04 -3.77 5.28
N ASP A 62 4.57 -2.55 5.51
CA ASP A 62 5.05 -1.57 6.50
C ASP A 62 6.58 -1.45 6.51
N VAL A 63 7.10 -0.90 5.41
CA VAL A 63 8.53 -0.96 5.08
C VAL A 63 9.40 -0.18 6.07
N HIS A 64 8.98 0.98 6.56
CA HIS A 64 9.69 1.77 7.57
C HIS A 64 11.21 1.91 7.36
N ASP A 65 11.62 2.30 6.16
CA ASP A 65 13.02 2.44 5.74
C ASP A 65 13.81 1.11 5.58
N ASP A 66 13.20 -0.04 5.89
CA ASP A 66 13.79 -1.38 5.72
C ASP A 66 13.59 -1.93 4.29
N TRP A 67 14.10 -1.20 3.29
CA TRP A 67 14.09 -1.62 1.87
C TRP A 67 15.45 -1.37 1.19
N GLU A 68 15.97 -2.40 0.53
CA GLU A 68 17.15 -2.27 -0.32
C GLU A 68 16.89 -3.01 -1.63
N LEU A 69 16.91 -2.27 -2.76
CA LEU A 69 16.48 -2.80 -4.04
C LEU A 69 17.29 -4.02 -4.46
N GLY A 70 18.60 -4.05 -4.21
CA GLY A 70 19.46 -5.18 -4.56
C GLY A 70 19.06 -6.47 -3.83
N GLU A 71 19.02 -6.44 -2.51
CA GLU A 71 18.73 -7.59 -1.67
C GLU A 71 17.26 -8.02 -1.72
N ASP A 72 16.32 -7.08 -1.66
CA ASP A 72 14.89 -7.41 -1.78
C ASP A 72 14.56 -7.94 -3.18
N SER A 73 15.17 -7.42 -4.26
CA SER A 73 15.01 -8.00 -5.61
C SER A 73 15.53 -9.43 -5.67
N ARG A 74 16.70 -9.71 -5.09
CA ARG A 74 17.28 -11.06 -5.04
C ARG A 74 16.37 -12.03 -4.29
N ALA A 75 15.82 -11.63 -3.15
CA ALA A 75 14.87 -12.44 -2.38
C ALA A 75 13.57 -12.68 -3.15
N LEU A 76 12.99 -11.65 -3.77
CA LEU A 76 11.79 -11.78 -4.59
C LEU A 76 12.01 -12.66 -5.82
N GLN A 77 13.16 -12.54 -6.50
CA GLN A 77 13.52 -13.39 -7.64
C GLN A 77 13.61 -14.86 -7.23
N PHE A 78 14.09 -15.14 -6.03
CA PHE A 78 14.13 -16.48 -5.46
C PHE A 78 12.73 -17.02 -5.13
N LEU A 79 11.82 -16.17 -4.60
CA LEU A 79 10.44 -16.56 -4.29
C LEU A 79 9.55 -16.76 -5.53
N GLN A 80 9.93 -16.14 -6.66
CA GLN A 80 9.24 -16.19 -7.95
C GLN A 80 7.75 -15.81 -7.86
N PRO A 81 7.37 -14.64 -7.31
CA PRO A 81 5.99 -14.18 -7.34
C PRO A 81 5.59 -13.73 -8.74
N ASP A 82 4.33 -13.92 -9.08
CA ASP A 82 3.71 -13.32 -10.26
C ASP A 82 3.37 -11.84 -10.04
N LEU A 83 3.19 -11.43 -8.77
CA LEU A 83 2.80 -10.09 -8.36
C LEU A 83 3.36 -9.74 -6.97
N VAL A 84 3.83 -8.50 -6.79
CA VAL A 84 4.26 -7.96 -5.50
C VAL A 84 3.26 -6.89 -5.02
N LEU A 85 2.80 -6.97 -3.78
CA LEU A 85 1.89 -5.98 -3.18
C LEU A 85 2.61 -5.23 -2.05
N PHE A 86 2.58 -3.90 -2.11
CA PHE A 86 3.14 -3.04 -1.06
C PHE A 86 2.02 -2.34 -0.29
N THR A 87 1.96 -2.56 1.03
CA THR A 87 0.85 -2.04 1.86
C THR A 87 1.08 -0.63 2.38
N GLY A 88 2.22 0.01 2.11
CA GLY A 88 2.52 1.38 2.53
C GLY A 88 3.43 1.48 3.75
N ASP A 89 3.42 2.66 4.39
CA ASP A 89 4.31 3.05 5.47
C ASP A 89 5.78 2.87 5.10
N TYR A 90 6.18 3.54 4.02
CA TYR A 90 7.49 3.36 3.39
C TYR A 90 8.65 3.90 4.21
N GLY A 91 8.49 5.08 4.82
CA GLY A 91 9.58 5.74 5.53
C GLY A 91 9.33 7.21 5.86
N ASN A 92 8.16 7.55 6.39
CA ASN A 92 7.83 8.95 6.75
C ASN A 92 7.98 9.92 5.55
N GLU A 93 7.35 9.58 4.42
CA GLU A 93 7.46 10.30 3.15
C GLU A 93 8.84 10.18 2.47
N ASN A 94 9.61 9.10 2.67
CA ASN A 94 10.91 8.87 2.01
C ASN A 94 10.77 8.68 0.49
N VAL A 95 10.87 9.77 -0.27
CA VAL A 95 10.74 9.78 -1.74
C VAL A 95 11.79 8.90 -2.42
N GLU A 96 13.03 8.86 -1.93
CA GLU A 96 14.09 8.05 -2.54
C GLU A 96 13.82 6.56 -2.38
N LEU A 97 13.29 6.16 -1.22
CA LEU A 97 12.87 4.79 -0.99
C LEU A 97 11.68 4.40 -1.86
N VAL A 98 10.68 5.26 -2.00
CA VAL A 98 9.54 4.99 -2.90
C VAL A 98 10.00 4.91 -4.37
N ARG A 99 10.96 5.74 -4.79
CA ARG A 99 11.60 5.62 -6.10
C ARG A 99 12.38 4.31 -6.25
N SER A 100 13.03 3.85 -5.18
CA SER A 100 13.71 2.54 -5.16
C SER A 100 12.71 1.40 -5.34
N ILE A 101 11.54 1.47 -4.71
CA ILE A 101 10.44 0.49 -4.90
C ILE A 101 9.91 0.52 -6.34
N SER A 102 9.67 1.70 -6.92
CA SER A 102 9.18 1.78 -8.31
C SER A 102 10.19 1.27 -9.34
N ASN A 103 11.48 1.27 -9.02
CA ASN A 103 12.53 0.68 -9.86
C ASN A 103 12.58 -0.86 -9.83
N LEU A 104 11.82 -1.54 -8.94
CA LEU A 104 11.74 -3.00 -8.92
C LEU A 104 11.19 -3.52 -10.26
N GLN A 105 11.91 -4.41 -10.94
CA GLN A 105 11.51 -4.92 -12.27
C GLN A 105 10.63 -6.18 -12.16
N MET A 106 9.47 -6.04 -11.51
CA MET A 106 8.45 -7.09 -11.33
C MET A 106 7.05 -6.47 -11.36
N PRO A 107 6.00 -7.19 -11.78
CA PRO A 107 4.63 -6.70 -11.63
C PRO A 107 4.35 -6.34 -10.17
N LYS A 108 3.87 -5.13 -9.92
CA LYS A 108 3.58 -4.67 -8.56
C LYS A 108 2.36 -3.76 -8.50
N ALA A 109 1.77 -3.71 -7.30
CA ALA A 109 0.82 -2.68 -6.91
C ALA A 109 1.17 -2.18 -5.51
N ALA A 110 0.99 -0.89 -5.28
CA ALA A 110 1.37 -0.20 -4.07
C ALA A 110 0.24 0.69 -3.57
N ILE A 111 0.15 0.87 -2.26
CA ILE A 111 -0.66 1.92 -1.66
C ILE A 111 0.19 2.72 -0.67
N LEU A 112 -0.11 4.01 -0.51
CA LEU A 112 0.53 4.88 0.49
C LEU A 112 -0.18 4.73 1.85
N GLY A 113 0.60 4.55 2.92
CA GLY A 113 0.15 4.47 4.31
C GLY A 113 0.11 5.80 5.04
N ASN A 114 -0.21 5.79 6.34
CA ASN A 114 -0.29 7.04 7.10
C ASN A 114 1.06 7.73 7.25
N HIS A 115 2.16 6.97 7.37
CA HIS A 115 3.50 7.52 7.43
C HIS A 115 3.93 8.15 6.09
N ASP A 116 3.30 7.78 4.97
CA ASP A 116 3.65 8.33 3.65
C ASP A 116 3.05 9.73 3.40
N CYS A 117 2.30 10.26 4.37
CA CYS A 117 1.86 11.67 4.44
C CYS A 117 2.12 12.31 5.83
N TRP A 118 3.10 11.78 6.56
CA TRP A 118 3.36 12.13 7.95
C TRP A 118 3.63 13.62 8.17
N HIS A 119 4.43 14.24 7.31
CA HIS A 119 4.89 15.62 7.41
C HIS A 119 4.04 16.60 6.58
N THR A 120 3.25 16.12 5.63
CA THR A 120 2.47 16.93 4.68
C THR A 120 1.17 17.45 5.31
N HIS A 121 1.30 18.51 6.10
CA HIS A 121 0.17 19.23 6.71
C HIS A 121 -0.33 20.38 5.84
N GLN A 122 0.56 20.95 5.04
CA GLN A 122 0.32 22.07 4.13
C GLN A 122 0.94 21.73 2.78
N PHE A 123 0.25 22.10 1.70
CA PHE A 123 0.65 21.84 0.33
C PHE A 123 0.19 22.98 -0.57
N SER A 124 0.82 23.13 -1.73
CA SER A 124 0.50 24.19 -2.69
C SER A 124 0.60 23.66 -4.12
N ASP A 125 -0.11 24.29 -5.05
CA ASP A 125 -0.05 23.93 -6.47
C ASP A 125 1.23 24.41 -7.16
N LYS A 126 2.10 25.17 -6.47
CA LYS A 126 3.32 25.77 -7.05
C LYS A 126 4.55 24.87 -6.98
N LYS A 127 4.62 23.97 -6.00
CA LYS A 127 5.76 23.07 -5.80
C LYS A 127 5.23 21.70 -5.34
N PRO A 128 5.69 20.60 -5.95
CA PRO A 128 5.28 19.27 -5.51
C PRO A 128 5.77 19.01 -4.09
N ASP A 129 4.84 18.71 -3.18
CA ASP A 129 5.15 18.16 -1.86
C ASP A 129 5.65 16.72 -1.97
N ARG A 130 6.09 16.13 -0.85
CA ARG A 130 6.68 14.78 -0.86
C ARG A 130 5.64 13.70 -1.17
N VAL A 131 4.37 13.90 -0.81
CA VAL A 131 3.28 13.00 -1.21
C VAL A 131 3.14 13.02 -2.73
N GLN A 132 3.09 14.20 -3.33
CA GLN A 132 3.02 14.36 -4.78
C GLN A 132 4.21 13.69 -5.49
N GLN A 133 5.43 13.84 -4.97
CA GLN A 133 6.62 13.18 -5.54
C GLN A 133 6.57 11.64 -5.41
N GLN A 134 6.05 11.10 -4.30
CA GLN A 134 5.86 9.65 -4.14
C GLN A 134 4.83 9.12 -5.14
N LEU A 135 3.71 9.83 -5.32
CA LEU A 135 2.70 9.50 -6.33
C LEU A 135 3.28 9.54 -7.75
N GLU A 136 4.11 10.53 -8.06
CA GLU A 136 4.81 10.61 -9.35
C GLU A 136 5.82 9.49 -9.56
N CYS A 137 6.48 9.02 -8.49
CA CYS A 137 7.41 7.88 -8.57
C CYS A 137 6.69 6.55 -8.83
N LEU A 138 5.54 6.33 -8.19
CA LEU A 138 4.74 5.10 -8.34
C LEU A 138 3.89 5.09 -9.61
N GLY A 139 3.42 6.26 -10.06
CA GLY A 139 2.56 6.38 -11.24
C GLY A 139 1.32 5.49 -11.13
N GLU A 140 1.09 4.66 -12.15
CA GLU A 140 -0.05 3.73 -12.21
C GLU A 140 0.04 2.57 -11.21
N GLU A 141 1.21 2.32 -10.63
CA GLU A 141 1.40 1.27 -9.62
C GLU A 141 0.76 1.64 -8.27
N HIS A 142 0.51 2.93 -8.01
CA HIS A 142 -0.23 3.37 -6.83
C HIS A 142 -1.74 3.19 -7.05
N VAL A 143 -2.34 2.23 -6.33
CA VAL A 143 -3.74 1.83 -6.53
C VAL A 143 -4.74 2.56 -5.63
N GLY A 144 -4.34 3.49 -4.78
CA GLY A 144 -5.26 4.13 -3.82
C GLY A 144 -6.48 4.78 -4.50
N TYR A 145 -7.68 4.24 -4.24
CA TYR A 145 -8.94 4.55 -4.94
C TYR A 145 -8.96 4.32 -6.47
N GLU A 146 -8.01 3.56 -6.97
CA GLU A 146 -7.87 3.19 -8.37
C GLU A 146 -7.76 1.66 -8.48
N ARG A 147 -7.59 1.17 -9.70
CA ARG A 147 -7.46 -0.25 -9.98
C ARG A 147 -6.36 -0.47 -11.01
N LEU A 148 -5.55 -1.49 -10.78
CA LEU A 148 -4.56 -1.98 -11.71
C LEU A 148 -4.87 -3.42 -12.12
N ASP A 149 -4.93 -3.67 -13.43
CA ASP A 149 -5.26 -4.98 -13.99
C ASP A 149 -3.98 -5.75 -14.35
N PHE A 150 -3.95 -7.05 -14.05
CA PHE A 150 -2.88 -7.98 -14.39
C PHE A 150 -3.44 -9.12 -15.28
N PRO A 151 -3.61 -8.88 -16.59
CA PRO A 151 -4.26 -9.84 -17.49
C PRO A 151 -3.56 -11.21 -17.57
N ALA A 152 -2.24 -11.23 -17.40
CA ALA A 152 -1.43 -12.45 -17.44
C ALA A 152 -1.84 -13.49 -16.37
N VAL A 153 -2.38 -13.02 -15.24
CA VAL A 153 -2.83 -13.84 -14.11
C VAL A 153 -4.33 -13.69 -13.81
N LYS A 154 -5.08 -13.01 -14.69
CA LYS A 154 -6.53 -12.76 -14.55
C LYS A 154 -6.90 -12.21 -13.17
N LEU A 155 -6.22 -11.13 -12.78
CA LEU A 155 -6.34 -10.54 -11.45
C LEU A 155 -6.40 -9.02 -11.59
N SER A 156 -7.26 -8.38 -10.82
CA SER A 156 -7.29 -6.93 -10.66
C SER A 156 -7.02 -6.56 -9.21
N VAL A 157 -6.09 -5.63 -8.97
CA VAL A 157 -5.85 -5.05 -7.65
C VAL A 157 -6.63 -3.75 -7.56
N VAL A 158 -7.54 -3.67 -6.58
CA VAL A 158 -8.31 -2.45 -6.27
C VAL A 158 -7.77 -1.87 -4.97
N GLY A 159 -7.39 -0.59 -4.97
CA GLY A 159 -6.88 0.03 -3.76
C GLY A 159 -7.98 0.59 -2.87
N GLY A 160 -7.80 0.42 -1.56
CA GLY A 160 -8.58 1.08 -0.53
C GLY A 160 -8.22 2.57 -0.39
N ARG A 161 -8.54 3.14 0.77
CA ARG A 161 -8.16 4.51 1.11
C ARG A 161 -6.64 4.62 1.35
N PRO A 162 -5.91 5.47 0.60
CA PRO A 162 -4.54 5.81 0.92
C PRO A 162 -4.48 6.68 2.18
N PHE A 163 -3.34 6.67 2.86
CA PHE A 163 -3.08 7.44 4.08
C PHE A 163 -3.92 7.04 5.29
N SER A 164 -4.62 5.91 5.24
CA SER A 164 -5.47 5.50 6.36
C SER A 164 -4.64 5.35 7.62
N CYS A 165 -5.12 5.84 8.76
CA CYS A 165 -4.52 5.59 10.08
C CYS A 165 -5.42 4.73 10.95
N GLY A 166 -6.36 4.01 10.32
CA GLY A 166 -7.41 3.26 10.98
C GLY A 166 -8.50 4.07 11.68
N GLY A 167 -9.58 3.36 12.00
CA GLY A 167 -10.76 3.89 12.68
C GLY A 167 -11.67 4.76 11.79
N ASP A 168 -12.57 5.48 12.43
CA ASP A 168 -13.67 6.21 11.82
C ASP A 168 -13.33 7.64 11.38
N ARG A 169 -12.03 7.98 11.26
CA ARG A 169 -11.56 9.32 10.88
C ARG A 169 -10.67 9.31 9.66
N LEU A 170 -10.84 10.32 8.82
CA LEU A 170 -9.93 10.60 7.72
C LEU A 170 -8.66 11.28 8.23
N LEU A 171 -7.51 10.67 8.00
CA LEU A 171 -6.22 11.35 8.14
C LEU A 171 -6.03 12.35 7.00
N ARG A 172 -5.47 13.52 7.30
CA ARG A 172 -5.23 14.61 6.32
C ARG A 172 -6.44 14.87 5.39
N PRO A 173 -7.63 15.20 5.90
CA PRO A 173 -8.84 15.32 5.07
C PRO A 173 -8.71 16.35 3.93
N ARG A 174 -7.96 17.43 4.13
CA ARG A 174 -7.66 18.41 3.07
C ARG A 174 -6.82 17.82 1.94
N LEU A 175 -5.85 16.95 2.27
CA LEU A 175 -5.00 16.28 1.28
C LEU A 175 -5.82 15.25 0.50
N LEU A 176 -6.60 14.42 1.20
CA LEU A 176 -7.52 13.45 0.56
C LEU A 176 -8.51 14.15 -0.38
N SER A 177 -9.13 15.24 0.08
CA SER A 177 -10.03 16.05 -0.75
C SER A 177 -9.31 16.62 -1.98
N LYS A 178 -8.12 17.20 -1.81
CA LYS A 178 -7.36 17.78 -2.93
C LYS A 178 -6.87 16.75 -3.95
N ARG A 179 -6.37 15.60 -3.50
CA ARG A 179 -5.73 14.58 -4.35
C ARG A 179 -6.73 13.58 -4.93
N TYR A 180 -7.79 13.28 -4.19
CA TYR A 180 -8.74 12.22 -4.55
C TYR A 180 -10.20 12.68 -4.57
N GLY A 181 -10.52 13.92 -4.19
CA GLY A 181 -11.90 14.40 -4.17
C GLY A 181 -12.78 13.72 -3.11
N VAL A 182 -12.18 13.14 -2.07
CA VAL A 182 -12.88 12.43 -0.98
C VAL A 182 -12.91 13.28 0.28
N ASN A 183 -14.09 13.53 0.82
CA ASN A 183 -14.32 14.41 1.97
C ASN A 183 -14.88 13.68 3.21
N ASN A 184 -15.36 12.45 3.06
CA ASN A 184 -15.94 11.65 4.14
C ASN A 184 -15.82 10.14 3.84
N MET A 185 -16.18 9.30 4.82
CA MET A 185 -16.13 7.84 4.72
C MET A 185 -17.04 7.27 3.64
N GLU A 186 -18.24 7.83 3.46
CA GLU A 186 -19.19 7.37 2.45
C GLU A 186 -18.66 7.62 1.02
N GLU A 187 -18.09 8.80 0.77
CA GLU A 187 -17.41 9.13 -0.49
C GLU A 187 -16.19 8.22 -0.71
N SER A 188 -15.47 7.88 0.36
CA SER A 188 -14.36 6.94 0.32
C SER A 188 -14.81 5.55 -0.14
N ALA A 189 -15.84 4.99 0.52
CA ALA A 189 -16.41 3.69 0.17
C ALA A 189 -16.90 3.65 -1.28
N LYS A 190 -17.66 4.67 -1.70
CA LYS A 190 -18.12 4.82 -3.09
C LYS A 190 -16.98 4.84 -4.09
N LYS A 191 -15.86 5.47 -3.74
CA LYS A 191 -14.70 5.56 -4.63
C LYS A 191 -13.98 4.21 -4.76
N ILE A 192 -13.87 3.45 -3.67
CA ILE A 192 -13.38 2.05 -3.69
C ILE A 192 -14.29 1.19 -4.57
N CYS A 193 -15.61 1.27 -4.40
CA CYS A 193 -16.57 0.54 -5.23
C CYS A 193 -16.44 0.90 -6.72
N LYS A 194 -16.34 2.20 -7.02
CA LYS A 194 -16.17 2.68 -8.39
C LYS A 194 -14.91 2.16 -9.06
N ALA A 195 -13.80 2.09 -8.33
CA ALA A 195 -12.54 1.52 -8.83
C ALA A 195 -12.71 0.04 -9.21
N ALA A 196 -13.53 -0.71 -8.48
CA ALA A 196 -13.83 -2.11 -8.78
C ALA A 196 -14.81 -2.30 -9.95
N TRP A 197 -15.72 -1.35 -10.23
CA TRP A 197 -16.82 -1.47 -11.22
C TRP A 197 -16.41 -1.55 -12.70
N GLY A 198 -15.13 -1.55 -13.01
CA GLY A 198 -14.63 -1.83 -14.37
C GLY A 198 -13.97 -3.21 -14.53
N THR A 199 -13.89 -4.01 -13.46
CA THR A 199 -13.09 -5.25 -13.42
C THR A 199 -13.49 -6.18 -14.57
N PRO A 200 -12.53 -6.66 -15.39
CA PRO A 200 -12.81 -7.66 -16.42
C PRO A 200 -13.53 -8.86 -15.80
N ALA A 201 -14.54 -9.40 -16.47
CA ALA A 201 -15.41 -10.42 -15.91
C ALA A 201 -14.66 -11.72 -15.54
N GLU A 202 -13.55 -11.98 -16.20
CA GLU A 202 -12.65 -13.11 -15.96
C GLU A 202 -11.66 -12.88 -14.81
N ASN A 203 -11.52 -11.66 -14.30
CA ASN A 203 -10.58 -11.32 -13.24
C ASN A 203 -11.20 -11.53 -11.86
N ILE A 204 -10.39 -12.07 -10.94
CA ILE A 204 -10.66 -11.95 -9.51
C ILE A 204 -10.22 -10.57 -9.01
N VAL A 205 -10.88 -10.06 -7.95
CA VAL A 205 -10.46 -8.81 -7.31
C VAL A 205 -9.69 -9.10 -6.03
N ILE A 206 -8.49 -8.55 -5.93
CA ILE A 206 -7.76 -8.44 -4.66
C ILE A 206 -7.86 -7.00 -4.22
N ILE A 207 -8.26 -6.77 -2.97
CA ILE A 207 -8.20 -5.43 -2.40
C ILE A 207 -6.86 -5.23 -1.70
N LEU A 208 -6.18 -4.12 -2.01
CA LEU A 208 -4.98 -3.67 -1.33
C LEU A 208 -5.29 -2.39 -0.55
N ALA A 209 -5.14 -2.41 0.77
CA ALA A 209 -5.34 -1.25 1.62
C ALA A 209 -4.13 -1.04 2.52
N HIS A 210 -4.04 0.12 3.17
CA HIS A 210 -3.03 0.30 4.22
C HIS A 210 -3.51 -0.25 5.57
N ASN A 211 -4.79 -0.09 5.91
CA ASN A 211 -5.39 -0.68 7.11
C ASN A 211 -6.54 -1.62 6.75
N GLY A 212 -6.85 -2.57 7.64
CA GLY A 212 -7.91 -3.55 7.44
C GLY A 212 -9.31 -2.98 7.70
N PRO A 213 -10.39 -3.67 7.29
CA PRO A 213 -11.75 -3.20 7.52
C PRO A 213 -12.17 -3.32 8.99
N THR A 214 -13.14 -2.49 9.40
CA THR A 214 -13.77 -2.66 10.71
C THR A 214 -14.58 -3.96 10.80
N GLY A 215 -14.84 -4.42 12.02
CA GLY A 215 -15.49 -5.70 12.33
C GLY A 215 -14.51 -6.85 12.62
N LEU A 216 -13.20 -6.58 12.56
CA LEU A 216 -12.13 -7.56 12.74
C LEU A 216 -11.18 -7.22 13.92
N GLY A 217 -11.59 -6.34 14.83
CA GLY A 217 -10.76 -5.83 15.94
C GLY A 217 -11.37 -5.98 17.34
N SER A 218 -12.18 -7.00 17.58
CA SER A 218 -12.91 -7.16 18.87
C SER A 218 -12.00 -7.29 20.10
N LYS A 219 -10.82 -7.90 19.93
CA LYS A 219 -9.77 -8.06 20.95
C LYS A 219 -8.53 -7.30 20.53
N VAL A 220 -7.71 -6.91 21.51
CA VAL A 220 -6.45 -6.17 21.29
C VAL A 220 -5.49 -6.83 20.29
N ASN A 221 -5.47 -8.16 20.22
CA ASN A 221 -4.59 -8.92 19.33
C ASN A 221 -5.30 -9.47 18.08
N ASP A 222 -6.56 -9.09 17.85
CA ASP A 222 -7.20 -9.38 16.57
C ASP A 222 -6.54 -8.55 15.46
N ILE A 223 -6.78 -8.96 14.21
CA ILE A 223 -6.09 -8.43 13.03
C ILE A 223 -6.26 -6.90 12.86
N CYS A 224 -7.41 -6.35 13.26
CA CYS A 224 -7.67 -4.90 13.32
C CYS A 224 -7.84 -4.39 14.76
N GLY A 225 -7.37 -5.13 15.76
CA GLY A 225 -7.53 -4.79 17.18
C GLY A 225 -6.56 -3.72 17.67
N ARG A 226 -7.05 -2.68 18.33
CA ARG A 226 -6.21 -1.63 18.89
C ARG A 226 -5.50 -2.10 20.15
N ASP A 227 -4.18 -1.96 20.21
CA ASP A 227 -3.35 -2.44 21.33
C ASP A 227 -2.54 -1.34 22.04
N TRP A 228 -2.55 -0.11 21.52
CA TRP A 228 -1.88 1.05 22.12
C TRP A 228 -2.78 1.94 22.98
N VAL A 229 -4.03 1.53 23.24
CA VAL A 229 -4.96 2.25 24.14
C VAL A 229 -5.66 1.30 25.08
N PHE A 230 -5.82 1.74 26.33
CA PHE A 230 -6.53 1.01 27.37
C PHE A 230 -7.97 0.69 26.93
N GLY A 231 -8.37 -0.59 27.06
CA GLY A 231 -9.66 -1.09 26.60
C GLY A 231 -9.65 -1.59 25.15
N GLY A 232 -8.64 -1.24 24.36
CA GLY A 232 -8.51 -1.66 22.97
C GLY A 232 -9.65 -1.17 22.08
N GLY A 233 -10.22 -2.09 21.30
CA GLY A 233 -11.33 -1.84 20.39
C GLY A 233 -10.96 -2.03 18.93
N ASP A 234 -11.98 -1.97 18.08
CA ASP A 234 -11.80 -2.11 16.64
C ASP A 234 -11.18 -0.83 16.05
N HIS A 235 -10.08 -1.00 15.32
CA HIS A 235 -9.34 0.07 14.65
C HIS A 235 -9.36 -0.06 13.13
N GLY A 236 -10.24 -0.91 12.60
CA GLY A 236 -10.41 -1.09 11.17
C GLY A 236 -11.14 0.08 10.49
N ASP A 237 -11.01 0.16 9.18
CA ASP A 237 -11.58 1.16 8.29
C ASP A 237 -13.06 0.86 7.99
N PRO A 238 -14.01 1.73 8.39
CA PRO A 238 -15.44 1.52 8.12
C PRO A 238 -15.82 1.60 6.64
N ASP A 239 -15.18 2.51 5.89
CA ASP A 239 -15.39 2.69 4.45
C ASP A 239 -14.92 1.48 3.64
N LEU A 240 -13.82 0.84 4.05
CA LEU A 240 -13.36 -0.40 3.44
C LEU A 240 -14.33 -1.55 3.71
N ALA A 241 -14.84 -1.67 4.94
CA ALA A 241 -15.85 -2.68 5.29
C ALA A 241 -17.15 -2.49 4.48
N GLU A 242 -17.61 -1.25 4.35
CA GLU A 242 -18.77 -0.88 3.55
C GLU A 242 -18.58 -1.22 2.07
N ALA A 243 -17.44 -0.83 1.49
CA ALA A 243 -17.14 -1.12 0.09
C ALA A 243 -17.08 -2.62 -0.21
N ILE A 244 -16.43 -3.41 0.66
CA ILE A 244 -16.39 -4.88 0.52
C ILE A 244 -17.80 -5.47 0.59
N SER A 245 -18.60 -5.04 1.56
CA SER A 245 -19.98 -5.51 1.72
C SER A 245 -20.83 -5.22 0.47
N GLU A 246 -20.72 -3.99 -0.07
CA GLU A 246 -21.43 -3.57 -1.27
C GLU A 246 -21.01 -4.39 -2.50
N LEU A 247 -19.70 -4.53 -2.73
CA LEU A 247 -19.17 -5.27 -3.88
C LEU A 247 -19.57 -6.74 -3.87
N GLN A 248 -19.52 -7.38 -2.70
CA GLN A 248 -19.88 -8.79 -2.58
C GLN A 248 -21.38 -9.05 -2.61
N SER A 249 -22.21 -8.09 -2.18
CA SER A 249 -23.66 -8.31 -2.04
C SER A 249 -24.44 -7.83 -3.26
N ASN A 250 -24.08 -6.67 -3.81
CA ASN A 250 -24.82 -6.05 -4.91
C ASN A 250 -24.26 -6.42 -6.28
N THR A 251 -22.93 -6.52 -6.41
CA THR A 251 -22.28 -6.76 -7.71
C THR A 251 -21.77 -8.17 -7.91
N GLN A 252 -21.78 -9.00 -6.86
CA GLN A 252 -21.26 -10.38 -6.87
C GLN A 252 -19.79 -10.48 -7.32
N ILE A 253 -19.02 -9.41 -7.15
CA ILE A 253 -17.59 -9.40 -7.48
C ILE A 253 -16.87 -10.33 -6.48
N PRO A 254 -16.11 -11.34 -6.97
CA PRO A 254 -15.36 -12.23 -6.10
C PRO A 254 -14.16 -11.50 -5.51
N ILE A 255 -14.13 -11.40 -4.18
CA ILE A 255 -13.01 -10.84 -3.40
C ILE A 255 -12.43 -11.94 -2.52
N PRO A 256 -11.59 -12.84 -3.07
CA PRO A 256 -10.99 -13.94 -2.31
C PRO A 256 -9.95 -13.45 -1.29
N LEU A 257 -9.34 -12.29 -1.52
CA LEU A 257 -8.25 -11.76 -0.69
C LEU A 257 -8.36 -10.24 -0.49
N VAL A 258 -8.19 -9.81 0.75
CA VAL A 258 -7.99 -8.42 1.14
C VAL A 258 -6.64 -8.35 1.88
N VAL A 259 -5.70 -7.60 1.33
CA VAL A 259 -4.34 -7.42 1.87
C VAL A 259 -4.19 -6.02 2.44
N PHE A 260 -3.67 -5.92 3.66
CA PHE A 260 -3.40 -4.65 4.30
C PHE A 260 -2.19 -4.69 5.24
N GLY A 261 -1.83 -3.54 5.81
CA GLY A 261 -0.72 -3.35 6.74
C GLY A 261 -1.17 -2.64 8.03
N HIS A 262 -0.42 -1.64 8.48
CA HIS A 262 -0.66 -0.73 9.60
C HIS A 262 -0.64 -1.37 10.99
N MET A 263 -1.41 -2.44 11.17
CA MET A 263 -1.59 -3.11 12.44
C MET A 263 -0.41 -4.06 12.68
N HIS A 264 0.74 -3.54 13.12
CA HIS A 264 1.99 -4.33 13.24
C HIS A 264 1.81 -5.66 13.99
N LYS A 265 2.54 -6.70 13.54
CA LYS A 265 2.53 -8.05 14.12
C LYS A 265 2.87 -8.05 15.62
N SER A 266 3.90 -7.30 16.00
CA SER A 266 4.29 -7.12 17.41
C SER A 266 3.34 -6.13 18.08
N LEU A 267 2.83 -6.47 19.27
CA LEU A 267 1.94 -5.59 20.01
C LEU A 267 2.71 -4.53 20.79
N ALA A 268 2.18 -3.32 20.88
CA ALA A 268 2.81 -2.12 21.46
C ALA A 268 3.31 -2.32 22.91
N TYR A 269 2.60 -3.13 23.70
CA TYR A 269 2.92 -3.37 25.11
C TYR A 269 3.18 -4.85 25.44
N SER A 270 3.49 -5.67 24.43
CA SER A 270 3.82 -7.08 24.65
C SER A 270 5.04 -7.52 23.85
N SER A 271 6.00 -8.13 24.54
CA SER A 271 7.17 -8.75 23.91
C SER A 271 6.96 -10.22 23.53
N THR A 272 5.83 -10.82 23.93
CA THR A 272 5.58 -12.26 23.79
C THR A 272 4.30 -12.61 23.06
N ASN A 273 3.34 -11.68 22.97
CA ASN A 273 2.09 -11.89 22.26
C ASN A 273 2.13 -11.19 20.90
N PHE A 274 1.65 -11.88 19.88
CA PHE A 274 1.55 -11.36 18.52
C PHE A 274 0.09 -11.16 18.11
N ARG A 275 -0.09 -10.25 17.16
CA ARG A 275 -1.35 -10.04 16.45
C ARG A 275 -1.68 -11.26 15.58
N LYS A 276 -2.97 -11.58 15.48
CA LYS A 276 -3.46 -12.48 14.44
C LYS A 276 -3.28 -11.80 13.08
N MET A 277 -2.53 -12.43 12.18
CA MET A 277 -2.25 -11.85 10.86
C MET A 277 -3.25 -12.29 9.78
N ILE A 278 -4.14 -13.23 10.11
CA ILE A 278 -5.17 -13.76 9.21
C ILE A 278 -6.54 -13.72 9.90
N ALA A 279 -7.57 -13.37 9.13
CA ALA A 279 -8.97 -13.66 9.46
C ALA A 279 -9.70 -14.17 8.21
N VAL A 280 -10.75 -14.98 8.39
CA VAL A 280 -11.58 -15.48 7.28
C VAL A 280 -13.01 -15.01 7.49
N GLY A 281 -13.57 -14.32 6.50
CA GLY A 281 -14.92 -13.79 6.53
C GLY A 281 -15.98 -14.78 6.04
N ASN A 282 -17.25 -14.38 6.14
CA ASN A 282 -18.42 -15.21 5.86
C ASN A 282 -18.54 -15.71 4.39
N LYS A 283 -17.83 -15.08 3.44
CA LYS A 283 -17.82 -15.42 1.99
C LYS A 283 -16.49 -16.02 1.53
N GLU A 284 -15.78 -16.71 2.42
CA GLU A 284 -14.42 -17.27 2.18
C GLU A 284 -13.34 -16.21 1.86
N THR A 285 -13.65 -14.91 1.96
CA THR A 285 -12.65 -13.85 1.85
C THR A 285 -11.62 -13.98 2.95
N VAL A 286 -10.36 -14.10 2.56
CA VAL A 286 -9.24 -14.10 3.48
C VAL A 286 -8.76 -12.66 3.65
N TYR A 287 -8.68 -12.21 4.90
CA TYR A 287 -8.10 -10.95 5.31
C TYR A 287 -6.68 -11.22 5.77
N LEU A 288 -5.71 -10.60 5.09
CA LEU A 288 -4.29 -10.75 5.35
C LEU A 288 -3.70 -9.40 5.77
N ASN A 289 -3.09 -9.38 6.95
CA ASN A 289 -2.23 -8.32 7.38
C ASN A 289 -0.77 -8.68 7.12
N GLY A 290 -0.06 -7.86 6.33
CA GLY A 290 1.33 -8.04 5.94
C GLY A 290 2.35 -7.25 6.78
N ALA A 291 1.92 -6.53 7.82
CA ALA A 291 2.76 -5.61 8.60
C ALA A 291 3.73 -6.33 9.55
N ILE A 292 4.87 -6.77 9.02
CA ILE A 292 5.99 -7.34 9.77
C ILE A 292 7.06 -6.26 9.94
N VAL A 293 7.23 -5.75 11.17
CA VAL A 293 8.17 -4.65 11.48
C VAL A 293 9.04 -5.02 12.68
N PRO A 294 10.38 -4.93 12.59
CA PRO A 294 11.15 -4.71 11.37
C PRO A 294 11.07 -5.91 10.42
N ARG A 295 11.11 -5.65 9.11
CA ARG A 295 11.11 -6.70 8.08
C ARG A 295 12.50 -7.16 7.66
N VAL A 296 13.53 -6.42 8.05
CA VAL A 296 14.93 -6.73 7.76
C VAL A 296 15.67 -7.04 9.06
N LYS A 297 16.49 -8.09 9.04
CA LYS A 297 17.44 -8.41 10.12
C LYS A 297 18.81 -8.62 9.50
N HIS A 298 19.84 -7.95 10.04
CA HIS A 298 21.21 -8.16 9.60
C HIS A 298 21.88 -9.25 10.45
N ILE A 299 22.60 -10.16 9.78
CA ILE A 299 23.39 -11.23 10.39
C ILE A 299 24.86 -10.91 10.12
N LEU A 300 25.65 -10.83 11.19
CA LEU A 300 27.10 -10.80 11.09
C LEU A 300 27.60 -12.24 10.87
N VAL A 301 28.21 -12.48 9.72
CA VAL A 301 28.94 -13.73 9.46
C VAL A 301 30.41 -13.48 9.81
N ASP A 302 30.81 -13.90 11.00
CA ASP A 302 32.23 -13.93 11.35
C ASP A 302 32.91 -15.03 10.54
N ASN A 303 33.86 -14.66 9.68
CA ASN A 303 34.76 -15.60 9.01
C ASN A 303 35.78 -16.19 10.01
N ALA A 304 35.31 -16.87 11.05
CA ALA A 304 36.17 -17.55 12.02
C ALA A 304 36.47 -18.98 11.57
N SER A 305 37.28 -19.10 10.53
CA SER A 305 38.09 -20.31 10.30
C SER A 305 39.49 -19.91 9.84
N SER A 306 40.25 -19.26 10.73
CA SER A 306 41.71 -19.31 10.68
C SER A 306 42.23 -19.60 12.07
N SER A 307 42.61 -20.86 12.23
CA SER A 307 43.57 -21.41 13.18
C SER A 307 44.63 -20.39 13.62
N SER A 308 44.88 -20.30 14.93
CA SER A 308 46.13 -19.89 15.57
C SER A 308 47.18 -19.20 14.68
N VAL A 309 47.16 -17.87 14.57
CA VAL A 309 48.32 -17.08 14.12
C VAL A 309 48.44 -15.80 14.96
N ASP A 310 49.63 -15.65 15.53
CA ASP A 310 50.37 -14.46 16.01
C ASP A 310 49.63 -13.10 16.14
N PRO A 311 49.61 -12.43 17.32
CA PRO A 311 48.89 -11.16 17.56
C PRO A 311 49.47 -9.93 16.84
N THR A 312 50.39 -10.08 15.89
CA THR A 312 51.16 -8.96 15.31
C THR A 312 50.87 -8.66 13.84
N ASN A 313 49.92 -9.35 13.20
CA ASN A 313 49.47 -9.04 11.84
C ASN A 313 47.94 -9.01 11.76
N VAL A 314 47.35 -7.83 11.97
CA VAL A 314 45.92 -7.57 11.68
C VAL A 314 45.83 -7.05 10.24
N PRO A 315 45.24 -7.79 9.28
CA PRO A 315 44.86 -7.20 8.01
C PRO A 315 43.66 -6.28 8.26
N GLU A 316 43.79 -4.99 7.93
CA GLU A 316 42.74 -3.96 8.04
C GLU A 316 41.57 -4.13 7.06
N ASN A 317 41.31 -5.34 6.55
CA ASN A 317 40.25 -5.55 5.58
C ASN A 317 39.65 -6.96 5.70
N SER A 318 39.00 -7.26 6.81
CA SER A 318 38.00 -8.34 6.85
C SER A 318 36.68 -7.75 6.37
N GLU A 319 36.38 -7.88 5.07
CA GLU A 319 35.03 -7.66 4.56
C GLU A 319 34.10 -8.64 5.29
N SER A 320 33.39 -8.17 6.32
CA SER A 320 32.33 -8.96 6.92
C SER A 320 31.26 -9.11 5.85
N VAL A 321 31.04 -10.35 5.40
CA VAL A 321 29.92 -10.64 4.51
C VAL A 321 28.66 -10.44 5.35
N THR A 322 28.02 -9.29 5.17
CA THR A 322 26.77 -8.96 5.84
C THR A 322 25.66 -9.73 5.13
N ALA A 323 25.15 -10.77 5.79
CA ALA A 323 23.95 -11.45 5.32
C ALA A 323 22.72 -10.73 5.89
N SER A 324 21.60 -10.77 5.19
CA SER A 324 20.33 -10.24 5.69
C SER A 324 19.22 -11.27 5.61
N LEU A 325 18.26 -11.17 6.53
CA LEU A 325 16.97 -11.84 6.45
C LEU A 325 15.94 -10.82 6.01
N ARG A 326 15.17 -11.18 4.98
CA ARG A 326 14.11 -10.37 4.39
C ARG A 326 12.77 -11.09 4.58
N ALA A 327 11.85 -10.51 5.34
CA ALA A 327 10.52 -11.09 5.54
C ALA A 327 9.61 -10.88 4.31
N PHE A 328 8.74 -11.80 3.98
CA PHE A 328 7.66 -11.61 3.01
C PHE A 328 6.45 -12.40 3.49
N THR A 329 5.24 -11.94 3.18
CA THR A 329 4.08 -12.84 3.25
C THR A 329 3.78 -13.36 1.86
N VAL A 330 3.90 -14.67 1.65
CA VAL A 330 3.67 -15.33 0.37
C VAL A 330 2.26 -15.92 0.36
N VAL A 331 1.48 -15.57 -0.66
CA VAL A 331 0.13 -16.08 -0.89
C VAL A 331 0.15 -16.95 -2.14
N ASP A 332 -0.14 -18.23 -1.98
CA ASP A 332 -0.36 -19.14 -3.11
C ASP A 332 -1.88 -19.28 -3.35
N MET A 333 -2.31 -18.91 -4.55
CA MET A 333 -3.69 -19.03 -5.01
C MET A 333 -3.79 -20.09 -6.10
N HIS A 334 -4.92 -20.78 -6.16
CA HIS A 334 -5.26 -21.74 -7.21
C HIS A 334 -6.72 -21.56 -7.60
N GLU A 335 -6.98 -21.40 -8.90
CA GLU A 335 -8.34 -21.22 -9.44
C GLU A 335 -9.11 -20.09 -8.73
N GLY A 336 -8.42 -18.97 -8.50
CA GLY A 336 -9.01 -17.79 -7.87
C GLY A 336 -9.26 -17.90 -6.37
N LYS A 337 -8.90 -19.01 -5.73
CA LYS A 337 -9.01 -19.19 -4.27
C LYS A 337 -7.64 -19.16 -3.60
N VAL A 338 -7.57 -18.56 -2.42
CA VAL A 338 -6.38 -18.63 -1.55
C VAL A 338 -6.22 -20.07 -1.05
N LYS A 339 -5.04 -20.67 -1.26
CA LYS A 339 -4.72 -22.04 -0.83
C LYS A 339 -3.76 -22.10 0.33
N LYS A 340 -2.77 -21.21 0.33
CA LYS A 340 -1.77 -21.13 1.39
C LYS A 340 -1.32 -19.70 1.57
N ILE A 341 -1.12 -19.31 2.82
CA ILE A 341 -0.41 -18.08 3.17
C ILE A 341 0.69 -18.46 4.14
N SER A 342 1.92 -18.03 3.84
CA SER A 342 3.08 -18.19 4.70
C SER A 342 3.75 -16.86 4.96
N GLU A 343 4.20 -16.65 6.20
CA GLU A 343 5.29 -15.72 6.48
C GLU A 343 6.61 -16.42 6.16
N THR A 344 7.43 -15.81 5.30
CA THR A 344 8.67 -16.40 4.79
C THR A 344 9.82 -15.44 5.00
N TRP A 345 10.83 -15.86 5.76
CA TRP A 345 12.08 -15.14 5.93
C TRP A 345 13.12 -15.71 4.96
N VAL A 346 13.56 -14.89 4.00
CA VAL A 346 14.56 -15.26 3.01
C VAL A 346 15.93 -14.76 3.46
N LEU A 347 16.90 -15.67 3.56
CA LEU A 347 18.30 -15.32 3.75
C LEU A 347 18.89 -14.87 2.42
N VAL A 348 19.43 -13.65 2.40
CA VAL A 348 20.19 -13.08 1.29
C VAL A 348 21.65 -12.97 1.72
N ALA A 349 22.46 -13.88 1.19
CA ALA A 349 23.92 -13.89 1.33
C ALA A 349 24.52 -14.25 -0.05
N ASP A 350 25.70 -14.88 -0.09
CA ASP A 350 26.25 -15.46 -1.34
C ASP A 350 25.27 -16.47 -1.96
N LYS A 351 24.58 -17.24 -1.11
CA LYS A 351 23.47 -18.11 -1.48
C LYS A 351 22.17 -17.55 -0.92
N ILE A 352 21.10 -17.69 -1.70
CA ILE A 352 19.75 -17.29 -1.30
C ILE A 352 18.97 -18.55 -0.91
N SER A 353 18.29 -18.52 0.23
CA SER A 353 17.48 -19.65 0.71
C SER A 353 16.36 -19.19 1.63
N VAL A 354 15.30 -20.00 1.76
CA VAL A 354 14.34 -19.83 2.85
C VAL A 354 15.03 -20.16 4.17
N HIS A 355 15.08 -19.20 5.09
CA HIS A 355 15.59 -19.39 6.44
C HIS A 355 14.49 -19.94 7.36
N GLU A 356 13.30 -19.35 7.28
CA GLU A 356 12.14 -19.72 8.09
C GLU A 356 10.87 -19.55 7.26
N GLU A 357 9.93 -20.49 7.41
CA GLU A 357 8.59 -20.38 6.81
C GLU A 357 7.54 -20.79 7.84
N ILE A 358 6.61 -19.89 8.13
CA ILE A 358 5.50 -20.10 9.07
C ILE A 358 4.21 -20.06 8.27
N THR A 359 3.52 -21.19 8.15
CA THR A 359 2.20 -21.24 7.51
C THR A 359 1.16 -20.57 8.40
N LEU A 360 0.56 -19.49 7.91
CA LEU A 360 -0.48 -18.70 8.59
C LEU A 360 -1.89 -19.17 8.22
N PHE A 361 -2.06 -19.72 7.01
CA PHE A 361 -3.32 -20.22 6.49
C PHE A 361 -3.09 -21.35 5.50
N GLN A 362 -3.96 -22.37 5.53
CA GLN A 362 -4.01 -23.43 4.54
C GLN A 362 -5.45 -23.97 4.42
N SER A 363 -5.95 -24.13 3.20
CA SER A 363 -7.33 -24.58 2.92
C SER A 363 -7.40 -25.96 2.29
#